data_AF-G3RC59-F1
#
_entry.id   AF-G3RC59-F1
#
_cell.length_a   1.000
_cell.length_b   1.000
_cell.length_c   1.000
_cell.angle_alpha   90.00
_cell.angle_beta   90.00
_cell.angle_gamma   90.00
#
_symmetry.space_group_name_H-M   'P 1'
#
loop_
_entity.id
_entity.type
_entity.pdbx_description
1 polymer ?
#
loop_
_entity_poly.entity_id
_entity_poly.type
_entity_poly.pdbx_seq_one_letter_code
_entity_poly.pdbx_strand_id
1 'polypeptide(L)'
;MPPGKVLQPVLKMKVDELFLYWLSEASTQRMLQDCLRRIKAPGRDQPTAGDGEQPGAWPTAPLAAPRSSGLEPPGTPGPGPALPVGAASSPRNAPHARGTRRSAGTKVVQTRKEEPLPPATSQSIPTFYFPRGHPQDSVNVDAVISKIESTFARFPHERATMDDMGLVHKACGCPLYWKGPLFYGAGGERTGSVSVHKFVAMWRKILQNCHDDAAKFVHLLMSPGCNYLVQEDFVPFLQDVVNTHPGLSFLKEASEFHSRYITTVIQRIFYAVNRSWSGRITCAELRRSSFLQNVALLEEEADINQLTEFFSYEHFYVIYCKFWELDTDHDLLIDADDLARHNDHAISTKMIDRIFSGAVTQGRKVQKEGKISYADFVWFLISEEDKKTPTSIEYWFRCMDLDGDGALSMFELEYFYEEQCRRLDSMAIEALPFQDCLCQMLDLVKPRTEGKITLQDLKRCELANVVFDTFFNIEKYLDHEQKQQISLRRDGDSGGPELSDWEKYAAEEYDILVAEETAGEPWEDGFEAELSPVEQKLSALRSPLAQRPFFEAPSPLGAVDLYEYTCGDEDLEPL
;
A
#
# COMPACT_ATOMS: atom_id res chain seq x y z
N MET A 1 -32.02 36.09 -31.84
CA MET A 1 -32.39 36.13 -30.40
C MET A 1 -31.21 35.57 -29.62
N PRO A 2 -30.77 36.21 -28.52
CA PRO A 2 -29.71 35.64 -27.70
C PRO A 2 -30.24 34.43 -26.91
N PRO A 3 -29.39 33.44 -26.60
CA PRO A 3 -29.78 32.26 -25.84
C PRO A 3 -30.09 32.63 -24.38
N GLY A 4 -31.11 31.98 -23.81
CA GLY A 4 -31.60 32.25 -22.46
C GLY A 4 -30.56 31.96 -21.37
N LYS A 5 -30.52 32.82 -20.36
CA LYS A 5 -29.71 32.63 -19.16
C LYS A 5 -30.20 31.39 -18.40
N VAL A 6 -29.32 30.42 -18.20
CA VAL A 6 -29.52 29.29 -17.27
C VAL A 6 -29.49 29.84 -15.85
N LEU A 7 -30.58 29.67 -15.10
CA LEU A 7 -30.65 30.00 -13.68
C LEU A 7 -29.89 28.93 -12.87
N GLN A 8 -28.77 29.31 -12.24
CA GLN A 8 -28.08 28.45 -11.28
C GLN A 8 -28.85 28.37 -9.96
N PRO A 9 -29.04 27.17 -9.35
CA PRO A 9 -29.64 27.05 -8.03
C PRO A 9 -28.65 27.51 -6.95
N VAL A 10 -29.05 28.48 -6.13
CA VAL A 10 -28.27 28.91 -4.96
C VAL A 10 -28.52 27.90 -3.84
N LEU A 11 -27.76 26.80 -3.81
CA LEU A 11 -27.90 25.71 -2.82
C LEU A 11 -27.95 26.22 -1.37
N LYS A 12 -27.18 27.28 -1.07
CA LYS A 12 -27.14 27.90 0.25
C LYS A 12 -28.51 28.39 0.73
N MET A 13 -29.34 28.95 -0.15
CA MET A 13 -30.67 29.41 0.22
C MET A 13 -31.60 28.25 0.60
N LYS A 14 -31.47 27.09 -0.06
CA LYS A 14 -32.31 25.93 0.23
C LYS A 14 -31.92 25.26 1.55
N VAL A 15 -30.62 25.23 1.87
CA VAL A 15 -30.12 24.75 3.16
C VAL A 15 -30.60 25.66 4.30
N ASP A 16 -30.51 26.98 4.13
CA ASP A 16 -30.98 27.94 5.13
C ASP A 16 -32.50 27.83 5.36
N GLU A 17 -33.28 27.61 4.29
CA GLU A 17 -34.73 27.38 4.37
C GLU A 17 -35.09 26.09 5.12
N LEU A 18 -34.40 24.98 4.81
CA LEU A 18 -34.61 23.69 5.48
C LEU A 18 -34.20 23.73 6.96
N PHE A 19 -33.12 24.44 7.27
CA PHE A 19 -32.68 24.64 8.65
C PHE A 19 -33.68 25.47 9.46
N LEU A 20 -34.24 26.53 8.87
CA LEU A 20 -35.32 27.31 9.49
C LEU A 20 -36.60 26.49 9.68
N TYR A 21 -36.92 25.61 8.72
CA TYR A 21 -38.07 24.71 8.82
C TYR A 21 -37.89 23.71 9.99
N TRP A 22 -36.73 23.05 10.07
CA TRP A 22 -36.38 22.14 11.16
C TRP A 22 -36.40 22.82 12.54
N LEU A 23 -35.88 24.04 12.63
CA LEU A 23 -35.95 24.86 13.85
C LEU A 23 -37.39 25.24 14.22
N SER A 24 -38.29 25.37 13.24
CA SER A 24 -39.69 25.74 13.46
C SER A 24 -40.58 24.56 13.86
N GLU A 25 -40.09 23.32 13.76
CA GLU A 25 -40.84 22.14 14.15
C GLU A 25 -41.10 22.08 15.66
N ALA A 26 -42.34 21.74 16.04
CA ALA A 26 -42.78 21.72 17.43
C ALA A 26 -42.08 20.65 18.28
N SER A 27 -41.64 19.55 17.67
CA SER A 27 -40.81 18.49 18.29
C SER A 27 -39.42 19.02 18.64
N THR A 28 -38.74 19.65 17.68
CA THR A 28 -37.41 20.24 17.83
C THR A 28 -37.41 21.36 18.87
N GLN A 29 -38.41 22.24 18.85
CA GLN A 29 -38.58 23.30 19.86
C GLN A 29 -38.80 22.72 21.27
N ARG A 30 -39.59 21.64 21.41
CA ARG A 30 -39.79 20.98 22.71
C ARG A 30 -38.51 20.36 23.25
N MET A 31 -37.76 19.67 22.39
CA MET A 31 -36.48 19.07 22.75
C MET A 31 -35.46 20.13 23.19
N LEU A 32 -35.34 21.23 22.43
CA LEU A 32 -34.44 22.34 22.76
C LEU A 32 -34.83 23.01 24.08
N GLN A 33 -36.14 23.17 24.36
CA GLN A 33 -36.62 23.71 25.64
C GLN A 33 -36.39 22.76 26.82
N ASP A 34 -36.45 21.44 26.62
CA ASP A 34 -36.11 20.44 27.64
C ASP A 34 -34.60 20.44 27.93
N CYS A 35 -33.77 20.49 26.90
CA CYS A 35 -32.32 20.66 27.05
C CYS A 35 -31.98 21.96 27.77
N LEU A 36 -32.63 23.08 27.42
CA LEU A 36 -32.44 24.37 28.07
C LEU A 36 -32.89 24.34 29.54
N ARG A 37 -33.96 23.61 29.87
CA ARG A 37 -34.43 23.41 31.25
C ARG A 37 -33.45 22.56 32.07
N ARG A 38 -32.89 21.50 31.49
CA ARG A 38 -31.86 20.66 32.12
C ARG A 38 -30.57 21.44 32.41
N ILE A 39 -30.19 22.35 31.52
CA ILE A 39 -29.01 23.21 31.70
C ILE A 39 -29.29 24.31 32.76
N LYS A 40 -30.52 24.83 32.83
CA LYS A 40 -30.88 25.90 33.77
C LYS A 40 -31.11 25.45 35.22
N ALA A 41 -31.40 24.17 35.45
CA ALA A 41 -31.63 23.63 36.78
C ALA A 41 -31.01 22.23 36.94
N PRO A 42 -29.68 22.14 37.14
CA PRO A 42 -29.05 20.86 37.43
C PRO A 42 -29.40 20.47 38.87
N GLY A 43 -30.35 19.54 39.04
CA GLY A 43 -30.56 18.83 40.31
C GLY A 43 -31.81 19.18 41.12
N ARG A 44 -33.01 19.07 40.56
CA ARG A 44 -34.22 18.90 41.39
C ARG A 44 -35.16 17.85 40.85
N ASP A 45 -35.56 16.96 41.76
CA ASP A 45 -35.98 15.58 41.57
C ASP A 45 -37.38 15.34 40.99
N GLN A 46 -37.53 14.10 40.51
CA GLN A 46 -38.79 13.37 40.37
C GLN A 46 -39.64 13.39 41.66
N PRO A 47 -40.97 13.32 41.54
CA PRO A 47 -41.84 12.78 42.57
C PRO A 47 -42.24 11.33 42.28
N THR A 48 -42.28 10.56 43.37
CA THR A 48 -42.53 9.13 43.54
C THR A 48 -43.99 8.68 43.33
N ALA A 49 -44.13 7.37 43.11
CA ALA A 49 -45.26 6.56 42.65
C ALA A 49 -46.53 6.48 43.53
N GLY A 50 -47.64 6.08 42.90
CA GLY A 50 -48.86 5.54 43.51
C GLY A 50 -49.84 4.94 42.47
N ASP A 51 -49.80 3.61 42.36
CA ASP A 51 -50.79 2.58 41.95
C ASP A 51 -51.70 2.72 40.69
N GLY A 52 -51.53 1.75 39.77
CA GLY A 52 -52.55 1.34 38.78
C GLY A 52 -52.03 0.86 37.42
N GLU A 53 -51.87 -0.48 37.28
CA GLU A 53 -51.72 -1.29 36.04
C GLU A 53 -50.50 -1.07 35.11
N GLN A 54 -49.64 -2.09 35.09
CA GLN A 54 -48.59 -2.38 34.12
C GLN A 54 -49.09 -3.45 33.12
N PRO A 55 -48.57 -3.53 31.88
CA PRO A 55 -47.29 -4.23 31.67
C PRO A 55 -46.39 -3.56 30.62
N GLY A 56 -45.06 -3.57 30.70
CA GLY A 56 -44.16 -4.19 31.66
C GLY A 56 -42.78 -3.56 31.44
N ALA A 57 -42.08 -3.35 32.56
CA ALA A 57 -40.81 -2.63 32.61
C ALA A 57 -39.64 -3.59 32.88
N TRP A 58 -38.56 -3.44 32.10
CA TRP A 58 -37.14 -3.28 32.47
C TRP A 58 -36.42 -4.50 33.11
N PRO A 59 -35.06 -4.51 33.16
CA PRO A 59 -34.36 -3.75 34.20
C PRO A 59 -33.08 -3.03 33.73
N THR A 60 -32.93 -1.78 34.17
CA THR A 60 -31.62 -1.18 34.47
C THR A 60 -31.40 -1.19 35.97
N ALA A 61 -30.15 -1.47 36.38
CA ALA A 61 -29.38 -1.04 37.56
C ALA A 61 -28.64 -2.24 38.20
N PRO A 62 -27.49 -2.05 38.91
CA PRO A 62 -27.00 -0.79 39.47
C PRO A 62 -25.49 -0.50 39.32
N LEU A 63 -25.14 0.80 39.34
CA LEU A 63 -23.83 1.25 39.81
C LEU A 63 -23.85 1.24 41.35
N ALA A 64 -23.00 0.41 41.95
CA ALA A 64 -22.61 0.51 43.35
C ALA A 64 -21.10 0.30 43.48
N ALA A 65 -20.38 1.37 43.82
CA ALA A 65 -19.02 1.28 44.31
C ALA A 65 -19.02 0.79 45.78
N PRO A 66 -18.10 -0.10 46.19
CA PRO A 66 -17.83 -0.32 47.60
C PRO A 66 -16.72 0.63 48.09
N ARG A 67 -16.94 1.21 49.27
CA ARG A 67 -15.92 1.84 50.11
C ARG A 67 -15.12 0.76 50.87
N SER A 68 -13.83 0.98 51.06
CA SER A 68 -13.02 0.45 52.18
C SER A 68 -11.91 1.47 52.47
N SER A 69 -11.86 2.12 53.64
CA SER A 69 -11.40 1.62 54.94
C SER A 69 -9.93 1.21 54.90
N GLY A 70 -9.08 2.03 55.52
CA GLY A 70 -7.63 1.87 55.53
C GLY A 70 -7.11 0.78 56.47
N LEU A 71 -5.87 0.40 56.21
CA LEU A 71 -4.91 -0.25 57.10
C LEU A 71 -3.50 0.10 56.58
N GLU A 72 -2.64 0.65 57.45
CA GLU A 72 -1.23 0.93 57.19
C GLU A 72 -0.40 -0.35 56.94
N PRO A 73 0.81 -0.20 56.36
CA PRO A 73 1.97 -0.84 56.98
C PRO A 73 3.19 0.10 57.13
N PRO A 74 4.13 -0.22 58.05
CA PRO A 74 5.26 0.65 58.40
C PRO A 74 6.56 0.35 57.62
N GLY A 75 7.43 1.36 57.55
CA GLY A 75 8.89 1.16 57.65
C GLY A 75 9.73 1.20 56.36
N THR A 76 10.28 2.38 56.05
CA THR A 76 11.51 2.60 55.25
C THR A 76 12.78 2.07 55.96
N PRO A 77 13.90 1.82 55.25
CA PRO A 77 14.91 2.88 54.99
C PRO A 77 15.51 2.88 53.57
N GLY A 78 15.77 4.09 53.02
CA GLY A 78 16.62 4.37 51.84
C GLY A 78 18.13 4.35 52.20
N PRO A 79 19.06 5.07 51.49
CA PRO A 79 18.91 6.12 50.44
C PRO A 79 19.78 5.88 49.15
N GLY A 80 19.42 6.36 47.95
CA GLY A 80 19.77 7.68 47.35
C GLY A 80 20.87 7.54 46.24
N PRO A 81 21.09 8.51 45.31
CA PRO A 81 20.46 9.82 45.14
C PRO A 81 19.82 10.09 43.75
N ALA A 82 18.92 11.07 43.73
CA ALA A 82 18.22 11.62 42.58
C ALA A 82 18.96 12.82 41.94
N LEU A 83 18.76 12.93 40.61
CA LEU A 83 18.59 14.07 39.67
C LEU A 83 18.85 15.54 40.14
N PRO A 84 18.96 16.50 39.19
CA PRO A 84 17.72 17.20 38.81
C PRO A 84 17.60 17.56 37.32
N VAL A 85 16.38 17.32 36.81
CA VAL A 85 15.74 18.19 35.82
C VAL A 85 15.17 19.39 36.58
N GLY A 86 15.36 20.60 36.04
CA GLY A 86 14.78 21.83 36.58
C GLY A 86 14.40 22.78 35.45
N ALA A 87 13.09 22.90 35.22
CA ALA A 87 12.50 24.02 34.52
C ALA A 87 12.42 25.23 35.47
N ALA A 88 12.64 26.45 34.98
CA ALA A 88 12.05 27.67 35.55
C ALA A 88 12.19 28.87 34.61
N SER A 89 11.05 29.33 34.12
CA SER A 89 10.76 30.70 33.74
C SER A 89 10.56 31.58 34.99
N SER A 90 10.89 32.88 34.88
CA SER A 90 10.47 34.07 35.68
C SER A 90 11.68 34.95 36.12
N PRO A 91 11.49 36.14 36.71
CA PRO A 91 10.70 37.33 36.30
C PRO A 91 11.54 38.63 36.43
N ARG A 92 11.01 39.83 36.13
CA ARG A 92 11.31 41.07 36.92
C ARG A 92 10.45 42.30 36.57
N ASN A 93 9.62 42.67 37.55
CA ASN A 93 9.28 43.98 38.13
C ASN A 93 9.35 45.30 37.32
N ALA A 94 8.25 46.05 37.45
CA ALA A 94 8.05 47.49 37.17
C ALA A 94 8.76 48.43 38.19
N PRO A 95 8.72 49.76 37.97
CA PRO A 95 7.72 50.55 38.72
C PRO A 95 6.99 51.67 37.93
N HIS A 96 5.93 52.18 38.58
CA HIS A 96 4.88 53.12 38.15
C HIS A 96 5.30 54.55 37.73
N ALA A 97 4.51 55.20 36.85
CA ALA A 97 3.67 56.38 37.19
C ALA A 97 2.90 56.97 35.97
N ARG A 98 1.76 57.60 36.28
CA ARG A 98 0.65 58.10 35.43
C ARG A 98 1.00 59.23 34.43
N GLY A 99 0.24 59.29 33.34
CA GLY A 99 0.03 60.52 32.56
C GLY A 99 -0.89 60.35 31.34
N THR A 100 -2.10 60.91 31.40
CA THR A 100 -3.10 61.01 30.33
C THR A 100 -2.74 62.12 29.32
N ARG A 101 -2.79 61.86 27.99
CA ARG A 101 -3.38 62.79 26.98
C ARG A 101 -3.38 62.27 25.54
N ARG A 102 -4.40 62.74 24.82
CA ARG A 102 -4.75 62.56 23.41
C ARG A 102 -3.71 63.12 22.40
N SER A 103 -3.90 62.65 21.15
CA SER A 103 -3.82 63.37 19.85
C SER A 103 -2.59 63.14 18.96
N ALA A 104 -2.90 62.63 17.75
CA ALA A 104 -2.35 62.92 16.43
C ALA A 104 -0.96 63.57 16.29
N GLY A 105 -0.10 62.91 15.51
CA GLY A 105 1.12 63.51 15.00
C GLY A 105 1.91 62.52 14.15
N THR A 106 1.72 62.60 12.84
CA THR A 106 2.50 61.92 11.80
C THR A 106 3.99 62.13 12.04
N LYS A 107 4.75 61.06 12.30
CA LYS A 107 6.21 61.07 12.23
C LYS A 107 6.72 59.85 11.49
N VAL A 108 7.34 60.15 10.36
CA VAL A 108 8.15 59.28 9.52
C VAL A 108 9.14 58.51 10.39
N VAL A 109 8.98 57.18 10.46
CA VAL A 109 9.97 56.29 11.05
C VAL A 109 10.99 55.98 9.98
N GLN A 110 12.22 56.47 10.18
CA GLN A 110 13.40 56.05 9.45
C GLN A 110 13.54 54.53 9.59
N THR A 111 13.48 53.83 8.46
CA THR A 111 13.91 52.44 8.35
C THR A 111 15.40 52.38 8.72
N ARG A 112 15.68 51.97 9.95
CA ARG A 112 17.02 51.56 10.35
C ARG A 112 17.33 50.32 9.53
N LYS A 113 18.25 50.47 8.56
CA LYS A 113 18.77 49.39 7.74
C LYS A 113 19.35 48.33 8.69
N GLU A 114 18.62 47.23 8.87
CA GLU A 114 19.12 46.07 9.59
C GLU A 114 20.22 45.47 8.71
N GLU A 115 21.47 45.61 9.16
CA GLU A 115 22.60 44.94 8.52
C GLU A 115 22.35 43.43 8.61
N PRO A 116 22.46 42.69 7.49
CA PRO A 116 22.32 41.25 7.54
C PRO A 116 23.43 40.71 8.44
N LEU A 117 23.04 39.97 9.48
CA LEU A 117 23.97 39.18 10.28
C LEU A 117 24.85 38.35 9.33
N PRO A 118 26.18 38.34 9.50
CA PRO A 118 27.05 37.55 8.65
C PRO A 118 26.64 36.07 8.76
N PRO A 119 26.67 35.30 7.64
CA PRO A 119 26.33 33.90 7.67
C PRO A 119 27.24 33.19 8.68
N ALA A 120 26.64 32.42 9.59
CA ALA A 120 27.38 31.60 10.53
C ALA A 120 28.41 30.77 9.74
N THR A 121 29.68 30.85 10.14
CA THR A 121 30.77 30.14 9.48
C THR A 121 30.44 28.65 9.43
N SER A 122 30.21 28.14 8.22
CA SER A 122 29.83 26.76 7.89
C SER A 122 30.90 25.70 8.18
N GLN A 123 31.82 25.98 9.12
CA GLN A 123 32.95 25.11 9.45
C GLN A 123 32.59 24.05 10.52
N SER A 124 31.56 24.27 11.33
CA SER A 124 31.20 23.35 12.42
C SER A 124 30.29 22.19 12.00
N ILE A 125 29.45 22.39 10.98
CA ILE A 125 28.53 21.36 10.47
C ILE A 125 28.83 21.19 8.98
N PRO A 126 29.47 20.07 8.58
CA PRO A 126 29.70 19.78 7.17
C PRO A 126 28.37 19.56 6.43
N THR A 127 28.40 19.64 5.11
CA THR A 127 27.23 19.28 4.28
C THR A 127 26.80 17.84 4.63
N PHE A 128 25.53 17.68 5.01
CA PHE A 128 24.96 16.38 5.41
C PHE A 128 23.80 15.94 4.54
N TYR A 129 23.27 16.83 3.68
CA TYR A 129 22.17 16.54 2.78
C TYR A 129 22.67 16.29 1.35
N PHE A 130 22.60 15.03 0.91
CA PHE A 130 23.05 14.59 -0.41
C PHE A 130 21.93 13.82 -1.13
N PRO A 131 21.04 14.50 -1.88
CA PRO A 131 19.89 13.88 -2.53
C PRO A 131 20.26 12.71 -3.47
N ARG A 132 21.38 12.86 -4.17
CA ARG A 132 21.84 11.93 -5.20
C ARG A 132 22.95 10.98 -4.72
N GLY A 133 23.02 10.77 -3.41
CA GLY A 133 24.05 9.96 -2.76
C GLY A 133 25.26 10.79 -2.34
N HIS A 134 26.01 10.28 -1.37
CA HIS A 134 27.23 10.93 -0.92
C HIS A 134 28.30 10.81 -2.01
N PRO A 135 28.92 11.91 -2.48
CA PRO A 135 30.03 11.83 -3.42
C PRO A 135 31.13 10.94 -2.83
N GLN A 136 31.47 9.85 -3.50
CA GLN A 136 32.62 9.03 -3.12
C GLN A 136 33.85 9.53 -3.88
N ASP A 137 34.97 9.74 -3.17
CA ASP A 137 36.24 10.20 -3.75
C ASP A 137 36.91 9.15 -4.67
N SER A 138 36.29 7.98 -4.90
CA SER A 138 36.94 6.75 -5.37
C SER A 138 36.62 6.33 -6.81
N VAL A 139 35.61 6.89 -7.49
CA VAL A 139 35.24 6.43 -8.84
C VAL A 139 36.01 7.24 -9.89
N ASN A 140 37.05 6.64 -10.46
CA ASN A 140 37.77 7.21 -11.60
C ASN A 140 36.88 7.13 -12.85
N VAL A 141 36.11 8.19 -13.09
CA VAL A 141 35.18 8.31 -14.23
C VAL A 141 35.89 8.03 -15.57
N ASP A 142 37.10 8.56 -15.76
CA ASP A 142 37.83 8.39 -17.03
C ASP A 142 38.31 6.96 -17.24
N ALA A 143 38.64 6.22 -16.18
CA ALA A 143 38.94 4.79 -16.27
C ALA A 143 37.70 3.97 -16.70
N VAL A 144 36.52 4.29 -16.15
CA VAL A 144 35.25 3.64 -16.54
C VAL A 144 34.92 3.95 -17.99
N ILE A 145 35.02 5.22 -18.41
CA ILE A 145 34.78 5.59 -19.81
C ILE A 145 35.76 4.92 -20.76
N SER A 146 37.05 4.87 -20.42
CA SER A 146 38.06 4.18 -21.25
C SER A 146 37.74 2.69 -21.44
N LYS A 147 37.24 2.03 -20.40
CA LYS A 147 36.78 0.64 -20.46
C LYS A 147 35.56 0.47 -21.36
N ILE A 148 34.63 1.43 -21.34
CA ILE A 148 33.47 1.45 -22.22
C ILE A 148 33.91 1.64 -23.68
N GLU A 149 34.74 2.63 -23.98
CA GLU A 149 35.25 2.88 -25.33
C GLU A 149 35.99 1.66 -25.89
N SER A 150 36.85 1.03 -25.10
CA SER A 150 37.52 -0.23 -25.48
C SER A 150 36.54 -1.38 -25.72
N THR A 151 35.39 -1.39 -25.05
CA THR A 151 34.35 -2.41 -25.26
C THR A 151 33.62 -2.15 -26.57
N PHE A 152 33.23 -0.89 -26.83
CA PHE A 152 32.55 -0.48 -28.06
C PHE A 152 33.40 -0.64 -29.32
N ALA A 153 34.73 -0.51 -29.21
CA ALA A 153 35.66 -0.75 -30.32
C ALA A 153 35.60 -2.19 -30.88
N ARG A 154 35.01 -3.13 -30.13
CA ARG A 154 34.81 -4.53 -30.57
C ARG A 154 33.57 -4.69 -31.44
N PHE A 155 32.65 -3.73 -31.44
CA PHE A 155 31.37 -3.82 -32.13
C PHE A 155 31.45 -3.22 -33.55
N PRO A 156 30.68 -3.76 -34.51
CA PRO A 156 30.58 -3.17 -35.84
C PRO A 156 30.17 -1.69 -35.76
N HIS A 157 30.95 -0.83 -36.42
CA HIS A 157 30.73 0.63 -36.45
C HIS A 157 30.72 1.31 -35.08
N GLU A 158 31.28 0.69 -34.03
CA GLU A 158 31.22 1.18 -32.65
C GLU A 158 29.79 1.44 -32.16
N ARG A 159 28.86 0.57 -32.59
CA ARG A 159 27.46 0.59 -32.20
C ARG A 159 27.10 -0.73 -31.53
N ALA A 160 26.54 -0.64 -30.33
CA ALA A 160 26.04 -1.79 -29.59
C ALA A 160 24.55 -2.02 -29.90
N THR A 161 24.19 -3.25 -30.25
CA THR A 161 22.78 -3.70 -30.26
C THR A 161 22.38 -4.18 -28.86
N MET A 162 21.14 -4.62 -28.68
CA MET A 162 20.67 -5.16 -27.41
C MET A 162 21.47 -6.40 -26.94
N ASP A 163 21.90 -7.24 -27.87
CA ASP A 163 22.70 -8.45 -27.58
C ASP A 163 24.10 -8.09 -27.05
N ASP A 164 24.69 -7.00 -27.56
CA ASP A 164 26.00 -6.51 -27.14
C ASP A 164 26.00 -5.90 -25.73
N MET A 165 24.82 -5.50 -25.23
CA MET A 165 24.69 -4.83 -23.92
C MET A 165 25.06 -5.75 -22.75
N GLY A 166 25.07 -7.08 -22.97
CA GLY A 166 25.63 -8.09 -22.07
C GLY A 166 27.15 -7.94 -21.80
N LEU A 167 27.88 -7.22 -22.66
CA LEU A 167 29.28 -6.85 -22.39
C LEU A 167 29.40 -5.43 -21.85
N VAL A 168 28.52 -4.52 -22.27
CA VAL A 168 28.52 -3.11 -21.88
C VAL A 168 28.23 -2.94 -20.38
N HIS A 169 27.29 -3.69 -19.80
CA HIS A 169 26.99 -3.56 -18.36
C HIS A 169 28.23 -3.86 -17.48
N LYS A 170 29.05 -4.85 -17.87
CA LYS A 170 30.30 -5.20 -17.17
C LYS A 170 31.36 -4.10 -17.29
N ALA A 171 31.36 -3.36 -18.40
CA ALA A 171 32.21 -2.19 -18.56
C ALA A 171 31.76 -1.04 -17.63
N CYS A 172 30.45 -0.86 -17.45
CA CYS A 172 29.87 0.11 -16.53
C CYS A 172 29.98 -0.28 -15.05
N GLY A 173 30.24 -1.55 -14.73
CA GLY A 173 30.24 -2.08 -13.36
C GLY A 173 28.83 -2.24 -12.80
N CYS A 174 27.84 -2.53 -13.65
CA CYS A 174 26.45 -2.75 -13.27
C CYS A 174 26.09 -4.25 -13.35
N PRO A 175 25.08 -4.72 -12.60
CA PRO A 175 24.51 -6.06 -12.76
C PRO A 175 24.03 -6.32 -14.19
N LEU A 176 23.95 -7.60 -14.59
CA LEU A 176 23.57 -7.99 -15.96
C LEU A 176 22.24 -7.38 -16.42
N TYR A 177 21.21 -7.43 -15.58
CA TYR A 177 19.87 -6.96 -15.94
C TYR A 177 19.71 -5.43 -15.96
N TRP A 178 20.80 -4.68 -15.73
CA TRP A 178 20.83 -3.26 -16.07
C TRP A 178 21.05 -3.01 -17.57
N LYS A 179 21.34 -4.06 -18.35
CA LYS A 179 21.57 -3.95 -19.80
C LYS A 179 20.39 -3.32 -20.55
N GLY A 180 19.14 -3.70 -20.22
CA GLY A 180 17.93 -3.04 -20.71
C GLY A 180 17.89 -1.56 -20.36
N PRO A 181 17.83 -1.19 -19.07
CA PRO A 181 17.91 0.21 -18.60
C PRO A 181 19.00 1.06 -19.27
N LEU A 182 20.21 0.52 -19.41
CA LEU A 182 21.34 1.19 -20.07
C LEU A 182 21.08 1.42 -21.57
N PHE A 183 20.46 0.47 -22.26
CA PHE A 183 20.14 0.57 -23.68
C PHE A 183 19.01 1.58 -23.93
N TYR A 184 17.92 1.49 -23.16
CA TYR A 184 16.77 2.39 -23.28
C TYR A 184 17.12 3.81 -22.85
N GLY A 185 17.85 4.00 -21.75
CA GLY A 185 18.32 5.31 -21.29
C GLY A 185 19.22 6.00 -22.33
N ALA A 186 20.00 5.24 -23.10
CA ALA A 186 20.80 5.77 -24.19
C ALA A 186 19.99 5.97 -25.49
N GLY A 187 18.68 5.70 -25.47
CA GLY A 187 17.76 5.78 -26.59
C GLY A 187 18.10 4.81 -27.72
N GLY A 188 18.53 3.59 -27.37
CA GLY A 188 18.87 2.53 -28.31
C GLY A 188 17.65 1.96 -29.05
N GLU A 189 16.50 1.89 -28.37
CA GLU A 189 15.21 1.42 -28.93
C GLU A 189 14.85 2.12 -30.25
N ARG A 190 14.95 3.46 -30.26
CA ARG A 190 14.60 4.30 -31.42
C ARG A 190 15.40 3.98 -32.69
N THR A 191 16.59 3.41 -32.55
CA THR A 191 17.53 3.16 -33.67
C THR A 191 17.96 1.70 -33.78
N GLY A 192 17.46 0.80 -32.92
CA GLY A 192 17.90 -0.58 -32.78
C GLY A 192 19.36 -0.78 -32.30
N SER A 193 20.10 0.32 -32.09
CA SER A 193 21.51 0.31 -31.66
C SER A 193 21.91 1.65 -31.07
N VAL A 194 22.92 1.65 -30.19
CA VAL A 194 23.49 2.85 -29.57
C VAL A 194 24.94 3.05 -29.98
N SER A 195 25.35 4.27 -30.35
CA SER A 195 26.76 4.58 -30.63
C SER A 195 27.55 4.89 -29.37
N VAL A 196 28.87 4.64 -29.41
CA VAL A 196 29.77 4.91 -28.29
C VAL A 196 29.67 6.35 -27.79
N HIS A 197 29.62 7.34 -28.70
CA HIS A 197 29.54 8.76 -28.32
C HIS A 197 28.26 9.08 -27.53
N LYS A 198 27.11 8.54 -27.95
CA LYS A 198 25.83 8.77 -27.26
C LYS A 198 25.82 8.09 -25.89
N PHE A 199 26.33 6.86 -25.83
CA PHE A 199 26.40 6.08 -24.61
C PHE A 199 27.34 6.72 -23.58
N VAL A 200 28.57 7.06 -23.98
CA VAL A 200 29.56 7.71 -23.12
C VAL A 200 29.06 9.06 -22.60
N ALA A 201 28.42 9.88 -23.44
CA ALA A 201 27.84 11.15 -23.02
C ALA A 201 26.76 10.97 -21.93
N MET A 202 25.87 9.98 -22.11
CA MET A 202 24.86 9.63 -21.12
C MET A 202 25.51 9.12 -19.82
N TRP A 203 26.38 8.13 -19.90
CA TRP A 203 26.96 7.50 -18.71
C TRP A 203 27.87 8.45 -17.93
N ARG A 204 28.64 9.30 -18.61
CA ARG A 204 29.41 10.37 -17.96
C ARG A 204 28.52 11.32 -17.19
N LYS A 205 27.37 11.72 -17.76
CA LYS A 205 26.39 12.56 -17.06
C LYS A 205 25.81 11.85 -15.83
N ILE A 206 25.53 10.56 -15.91
CA ILE A 206 25.02 9.77 -14.76
C ILE A 206 26.08 9.69 -13.66
N LEU A 207 27.33 9.32 -13.98
CA LEU A 207 28.39 9.21 -12.98
C LEU A 207 28.71 10.54 -12.26
N GLN A 208 28.52 11.67 -12.93
CA GLN A 208 28.70 13.00 -12.34
C GLN A 208 27.55 13.41 -11.41
N ASN A 209 26.34 12.92 -11.69
CA ASN A 209 25.13 13.35 -10.99
C ASN A 209 24.64 12.35 -9.95
N CYS A 210 24.93 11.07 -10.09
CA CYS A 210 24.39 9.98 -9.28
C CYS A 210 25.52 9.20 -8.63
N HIS A 211 25.55 9.19 -7.30
CA HIS A 211 26.65 8.64 -6.50
C HIS A 211 26.33 7.30 -5.82
N ASP A 212 25.13 6.78 -6.02
CA ASP A 212 24.71 5.45 -5.57
C ASP A 212 23.86 4.76 -6.63
N ASP A 213 23.63 3.45 -6.47
CA ASP A 213 22.96 2.64 -7.48
C ASP A 213 21.47 3.00 -7.60
N ALA A 214 20.80 3.38 -6.51
CA ALA A 214 19.43 3.86 -6.56
C ALA A 214 19.29 5.12 -7.43
N ALA A 215 20.16 6.11 -7.26
CA ALA A 215 20.16 7.32 -8.07
C ALA A 215 20.51 7.03 -9.53
N LYS A 216 21.45 6.11 -9.81
CA LYS A 216 21.77 5.70 -11.18
C LYS A 216 20.57 5.01 -11.84
N PHE A 217 19.93 4.07 -11.14
CA PHE A 217 18.78 3.31 -11.65
C PHE A 217 17.59 4.23 -11.94
N VAL A 218 17.21 5.09 -10.99
CA VAL A 218 16.15 6.09 -11.20
C VAL A 218 16.47 6.98 -12.39
N HIS A 219 17.71 7.48 -12.50
CA HIS A 219 18.09 8.36 -13.61
C HIS A 219 18.11 7.65 -14.98
N LEU A 220 18.27 6.33 -15.03
CA LEU A 220 18.22 5.56 -16.27
C LEU A 220 16.79 5.38 -16.80
N LEU A 221 15.82 5.18 -15.89
CA LEU A 221 14.44 4.85 -16.26
C LEU A 221 13.52 6.08 -16.28
N MET A 222 13.83 7.13 -15.51
CA MET A 222 12.90 8.25 -15.35
C MET A 222 12.64 9.02 -16.65
N SER A 223 11.40 9.44 -16.81
CA SER A 223 11.02 10.42 -17.83
C SER A 223 11.76 11.76 -17.66
N PRO A 224 12.15 12.47 -18.75
CA PRO A 224 12.87 13.73 -18.67
C PRO A 224 12.14 14.79 -17.82
N GLY A 225 12.84 15.39 -16.86
CA GLY A 225 12.30 16.41 -15.96
C GLY A 225 11.68 15.85 -14.67
N CYS A 226 11.47 14.53 -14.58
CA CYS A 226 11.09 13.86 -13.34
C CYS A 226 12.33 13.51 -12.49
N ASN A 227 12.12 13.21 -11.21
CA ASN A 227 13.14 12.68 -10.30
C ASN A 227 12.61 11.47 -9.50
N TYR A 228 11.69 10.73 -10.11
CA TYR A 228 10.98 9.57 -9.57
C TYR A 228 10.62 8.64 -10.74
N LEU A 229 10.25 7.40 -10.41
CA LEU A 229 9.76 6.41 -11.37
C LEU A 229 8.25 6.20 -11.21
N VAL A 230 7.53 6.18 -12.32
CA VAL A 230 6.12 5.71 -12.40
C VAL A 230 6.08 4.26 -12.90
N GLN A 231 4.88 3.66 -12.95
CA GLN A 231 4.72 2.24 -13.30
C GLN A 231 5.27 1.93 -14.70
N GLU A 232 4.97 2.80 -15.66
CA GLU A 232 5.36 2.66 -17.07
C GLU A 232 6.88 2.67 -17.27
N ASP A 233 7.61 3.39 -16.41
CA ASP A 233 9.08 3.50 -16.50
C ASP A 233 9.76 2.13 -16.27
N PHE A 234 9.10 1.17 -15.61
CA PHE A 234 9.63 -0.18 -15.36
C PHE A 234 9.41 -1.16 -16.52
N VAL A 235 8.51 -0.84 -17.47
CA VAL A 235 8.16 -1.75 -18.57
C VAL A 235 9.39 -2.12 -19.41
N PRO A 236 10.25 -1.18 -19.85
CA PRO A 236 11.42 -1.54 -20.67
C PRO A 236 12.43 -2.43 -19.94
N PHE A 237 12.54 -2.27 -18.61
CA PHE A 237 13.38 -3.13 -17.77
C PHE A 237 12.82 -4.55 -17.69
N LEU A 238 11.54 -4.70 -17.34
CA LEU A 238 10.91 -6.02 -17.18
C LEU A 238 10.77 -6.75 -18.52
N GLN A 239 10.53 -6.01 -19.60
CA GLN A 239 10.54 -6.55 -20.95
C GLN A 239 11.86 -7.24 -21.29
N ASP A 240 12.99 -6.65 -20.86
CA ASP A 240 14.31 -7.27 -21.02
C ASP A 240 14.51 -8.51 -20.14
N VAL A 241 13.99 -8.47 -18.90
CA VAL A 241 14.02 -9.62 -17.98
C VAL A 241 13.30 -10.81 -18.60
N VAL A 242 12.06 -10.64 -19.07
CA VAL A 242 11.29 -11.71 -19.74
C VAL A 242 12.02 -12.20 -20.99
N ASN A 243 12.61 -11.28 -21.77
CA ASN A 243 13.30 -11.63 -23.01
C ASN A 243 14.67 -12.31 -22.80
N THR A 244 15.23 -12.31 -21.59
CA THR A 244 16.60 -12.79 -21.35
C THR A 244 16.67 -13.92 -20.34
N HIS A 245 15.89 -13.84 -19.25
CA HIS A 245 16.02 -14.75 -18.12
C HIS A 245 15.67 -16.19 -18.53
N PRO A 246 16.53 -17.18 -18.22
CA PRO A 246 16.29 -18.58 -18.62
C PRO A 246 14.98 -19.13 -18.07
N GLY A 247 14.66 -18.83 -16.80
CA GLY A 247 13.41 -19.21 -16.14
C GLY A 247 12.14 -18.57 -16.71
N LEU A 248 12.23 -17.63 -17.65
CA LEU A 248 11.06 -17.02 -18.32
C LEU A 248 11.07 -17.27 -19.84
N SER A 249 11.93 -18.16 -20.32
CA SER A 249 12.08 -18.45 -21.76
C SER A 249 10.79 -18.93 -22.43
N PHE A 250 9.98 -19.70 -21.71
CA PHE A 250 8.68 -20.19 -22.18
C PHE A 250 7.64 -19.05 -22.33
N LEU A 251 7.75 -17.99 -21.53
CA LEU A 251 6.79 -16.88 -21.52
C LEU A 251 6.93 -15.98 -22.76
N LYS A 252 8.06 -16.05 -23.47
CA LYS A 252 8.33 -15.21 -24.66
C LYS A 252 7.35 -15.45 -25.80
N GLU A 253 6.85 -16.68 -25.92
CA GLU A 253 5.95 -17.09 -27.01
C GLU A 253 4.47 -16.78 -26.69
N ALA A 254 4.13 -16.52 -25.42
CA ALA A 254 2.77 -16.27 -24.96
C ALA A 254 2.52 -14.77 -24.66
N SER A 255 2.12 -14.01 -25.69
CA SER A 255 2.00 -12.55 -25.61
C SER A 255 0.99 -12.02 -24.58
N GLU A 256 -0.10 -12.75 -24.33
CA GLU A 256 -1.10 -12.32 -23.33
C GLU A 256 -0.55 -12.44 -21.91
N PHE A 257 0.01 -13.61 -21.56
CA PHE A 257 0.65 -13.85 -20.27
C PHE A 257 1.86 -12.94 -20.04
N HIS A 258 2.58 -12.59 -21.11
CA HIS A 258 3.70 -11.67 -21.07
C HIS A 258 3.31 -10.32 -20.44
N SER A 259 2.26 -9.67 -20.97
CA SER A 259 1.84 -8.38 -20.46
C SER A 259 1.34 -8.48 -19.01
N ARG A 260 0.69 -9.59 -18.63
CA ARG A 260 0.16 -9.79 -17.27
C ARG A 260 1.23 -10.06 -16.24
N TYR A 261 2.25 -10.82 -16.59
CA TYR A 261 3.42 -10.99 -15.76
C TYR A 261 4.09 -9.65 -15.48
N ILE A 262 4.36 -8.84 -16.52
CA ILE A 262 4.95 -7.50 -16.34
C ILE A 262 4.11 -6.63 -15.42
N THR A 263 2.80 -6.55 -15.66
CA THR A 263 1.88 -5.77 -14.80
C THR A 263 1.95 -6.23 -13.35
N THR A 264 1.95 -7.53 -13.10
CA THR A 264 1.99 -8.11 -11.75
C THR A 264 3.29 -7.78 -11.05
N VAL A 265 4.44 -7.94 -11.71
CA VAL A 265 5.74 -7.60 -11.14
C VAL A 265 5.80 -6.10 -10.82
N ILE A 266 5.29 -5.23 -11.69
CA ILE A 266 5.20 -3.79 -11.41
C ILE A 266 4.34 -3.52 -10.17
N GLN A 267 3.17 -4.15 -10.05
CA GLN A 267 2.32 -3.98 -8.86
C GLN A 267 3.06 -4.43 -7.59
N ARG A 268 3.75 -5.57 -7.61
CA ARG A 268 4.56 -6.07 -6.49
C ARG A 268 5.70 -5.10 -6.12
N ILE A 269 6.38 -4.52 -7.12
CA ILE A 269 7.41 -3.50 -6.91
C ILE A 269 6.81 -2.29 -6.20
N PHE A 270 5.70 -1.75 -6.68
CA PHE A 270 5.07 -0.58 -6.05
C PHE A 270 4.51 -0.90 -4.67
N TYR A 271 3.94 -2.10 -4.48
CA TYR A 271 3.42 -2.58 -3.22
C TYR A 271 4.49 -2.62 -2.11
N ALA A 272 5.70 -3.10 -2.44
CA ALA A 272 6.80 -3.19 -1.48
C ALA A 272 7.64 -1.91 -1.37
N VAL A 273 7.85 -1.19 -2.48
CA VAL A 273 8.79 -0.05 -2.54
C VAL A 273 8.11 1.29 -2.32
N ASN A 274 6.94 1.55 -2.92
CA ASN A 274 6.26 2.85 -2.87
C ASN A 274 5.44 3.02 -1.58
N ARG A 275 6.14 3.03 -0.43
CA ARG A 275 5.51 3.14 0.89
C ARG A 275 4.79 4.46 1.14
N SER A 276 4.99 5.47 0.28
CA SER A 276 4.26 6.73 0.31
C SER A 276 2.88 6.71 -0.34
N TRP A 277 2.50 5.64 -1.07
CA TRP A 277 1.26 5.54 -1.85
C TRP A 277 1.11 6.64 -2.92
N SER A 278 2.21 7.30 -3.28
CA SER A 278 2.21 8.44 -4.20
C SER A 278 2.11 8.04 -5.68
N GLY A 279 2.29 6.75 -5.99
CA GLY A 279 2.48 6.28 -7.36
C GLY A 279 3.81 6.70 -7.98
N ARG A 280 4.76 7.18 -7.17
CA ARG A 280 6.06 7.73 -7.62
C ARG A 280 7.18 7.20 -6.74
N ILE A 281 7.96 6.24 -7.25
CA ILE A 281 9.10 5.67 -6.52
C ILE A 281 10.27 6.65 -6.56
N THR A 282 10.71 7.08 -5.38
CA THR A 282 11.86 7.98 -5.21
C THR A 282 13.17 7.22 -4.97
N CYS A 283 14.32 7.87 -5.15
CA CYS A 283 15.61 7.28 -4.79
C CYS A 283 15.66 6.87 -3.30
N ALA A 284 14.98 7.59 -2.41
CA ALA A 284 14.98 7.30 -0.98
C ALA A 284 14.19 6.02 -0.67
N GLU A 285 13.05 5.81 -1.32
CA GLU A 285 12.26 4.58 -1.20
C GLU A 285 13.02 3.39 -1.78
N LEU A 286 13.63 3.56 -2.96
CA LEU A 286 14.42 2.51 -3.61
C LEU A 286 15.65 2.09 -2.78
N ARG A 287 16.29 3.03 -2.08
CA ARG A 287 17.41 2.71 -1.15
C ARG A 287 16.97 1.91 0.07
N ARG A 288 15.72 2.04 0.49
CA ARG A 288 15.18 1.39 1.69
C ARG A 288 14.57 0.03 1.39
N SER A 289 14.44 -0.34 0.11
CA SER A 289 13.95 -1.65 -0.31
C SER A 289 15.09 -2.60 -0.67
N SER A 290 14.72 -3.85 -0.89
CA SER A 290 15.52 -4.98 -1.37
C SER A 290 15.52 -5.11 -2.90
N PHE A 291 14.90 -4.16 -3.63
CA PHE A 291 14.65 -4.32 -5.06
C PHE A 291 15.93 -4.43 -5.88
N LEU A 292 16.91 -3.54 -5.67
CA LEU A 292 18.15 -3.57 -6.45
C LEU A 292 19.02 -4.79 -6.14
N GLN A 293 18.92 -5.32 -4.92
CA GLN A 293 19.55 -6.58 -4.53
C GLN A 293 18.93 -7.73 -5.31
N ASN A 294 17.60 -7.80 -5.39
CA ASN A 294 16.87 -8.79 -6.20
C ASN A 294 17.19 -8.65 -7.71
N VAL A 295 17.36 -7.43 -8.23
CA VAL A 295 17.81 -7.21 -9.62
C VAL A 295 19.21 -7.78 -9.87
N ALA A 296 20.10 -7.73 -8.89
CA ALA A 296 21.42 -8.35 -9.00
C ALA A 296 21.33 -9.88 -8.98
N LEU A 297 20.49 -10.45 -8.13
CA LEU A 297 20.30 -11.91 -8.02
C LEU A 297 19.72 -12.56 -9.27
N LEU A 298 19.04 -11.81 -10.16
CA LEU A 298 18.52 -12.33 -11.44
C LEU A 298 19.60 -12.96 -12.33
N GLU A 299 20.89 -12.58 -12.19
CA GLU A 299 21.98 -13.20 -12.96
C GLU A 299 22.59 -14.43 -12.29
N GLU A 300 22.31 -14.61 -11.00
CA GLU A 300 22.83 -15.70 -10.17
C GLU A 300 21.82 -16.87 -10.10
N GLU A 301 20.54 -16.55 -9.96
CA GLU A 301 19.45 -17.53 -9.81
C GLU A 301 18.81 -17.86 -11.16
N ALA A 302 19.04 -19.08 -11.66
CA ALA A 302 18.45 -19.52 -12.93
C ALA A 302 16.96 -19.85 -12.81
N ASP A 303 16.51 -20.26 -11.63
CA ASP A 303 15.11 -20.49 -11.30
C ASP A 303 14.50 -19.18 -10.77
N ILE A 304 13.61 -18.59 -11.57
CA ILE A 304 12.97 -17.31 -11.26
C ILE A 304 12.08 -17.39 -10.02
N ASN A 305 11.60 -18.58 -9.66
CA ASN A 305 10.67 -18.78 -8.54
C ASN A 305 11.36 -18.66 -7.17
N GLN A 306 12.69 -18.79 -7.11
CA GLN A 306 13.46 -18.51 -5.89
C GLN A 306 13.47 -17.02 -5.53
N LEU A 307 13.18 -16.13 -6.49
CA LEU A 307 13.08 -14.69 -6.27
C LEU A 307 11.64 -14.29 -5.89
N THR A 308 11.21 -14.77 -4.72
CA THR A 308 9.83 -14.70 -4.23
C THR A 308 9.30 -13.28 -4.05
N GLU A 309 10.17 -12.32 -3.72
CA GLU A 309 9.77 -10.93 -3.42
C GLU A 309 9.08 -10.27 -4.62
N PHE A 310 9.67 -10.35 -5.82
CA PHE A 310 9.22 -9.59 -6.99
C PHE A 310 8.94 -10.43 -8.24
N PHE A 311 9.82 -11.38 -8.56
CA PHE A 311 9.92 -11.93 -9.91
C PHE A 311 9.36 -13.35 -10.06
N SER A 312 9.03 -14.04 -8.96
CA SER A 312 8.48 -15.40 -8.99
C SER A 312 7.30 -15.52 -9.97
N TYR A 313 7.43 -16.47 -10.89
CA TYR A 313 6.39 -16.79 -11.87
C TYR A 313 5.24 -17.54 -11.21
N GLU A 314 5.52 -18.45 -10.26
CA GLU A 314 4.51 -19.16 -9.46
C GLU A 314 3.55 -18.19 -8.78
N HIS A 315 4.11 -17.16 -8.12
CA HIS A 315 3.30 -16.13 -7.48
C HIS A 315 2.42 -15.37 -8.48
N PHE A 316 2.95 -15.04 -9.66
CA PHE A 316 2.15 -14.42 -10.72
C PHE A 316 1.03 -15.34 -11.19
N TYR A 317 1.32 -16.62 -11.39
CA TYR A 317 0.37 -17.59 -11.90
C TYR A 317 -0.84 -17.74 -10.98
N VAL A 318 -0.60 -17.88 -9.66
CA VAL A 318 -1.68 -17.91 -8.66
C VAL A 318 -2.54 -16.65 -8.72
N ILE A 319 -1.93 -15.46 -8.73
CA ILE A 319 -2.66 -14.18 -8.83
C ILE A 319 -3.52 -14.14 -10.08
N TYR A 320 -2.96 -14.58 -11.21
CA TYR A 320 -3.67 -14.57 -12.49
C TYR A 320 -4.83 -15.56 -12.53
N CYS A 321 -4.64 -16.80 -12.06
CA CYS A 321 -5.71 -17.80 -11.98
C CYS A 321 -6.87 -17.33 -11.11
N LYS A 322 -6.57 -16.80 -9.91
CA LYS A 322 -7.61 -16.26 -9.02
C LYS A 322 -8.37 -15.08 -9.62
N PHE A 323 -7.70 -14.24 -10.43
CA PHE A 323 -8.42 -13.19 -11.16
C PHE A 323 -9.31 -13.78 -12.26
N TRP A 324 -8.78 -14.72 -13.03
CA TRP A 324 -9.45 -15.34 -14.16
C TRP A 324 -10.71 -16.13 -13.74
N GLU A 325 -10.68 -16.76 -12.57
CA GLU A 325 -11.84 -17.43 -11.96
C GLU A 325 -13.01 -16.45 -11.67
N LEU A 326 -12.69 -15.18 -11.39
CA LEU A 326 -13.70 -14.15 -11.08
C LEU A 326 -14.19 -13.42 -12.34
N ASP A 327 -13.30 -13.10 -13.27
CA ASP A 327 -13.56 -12.40 -14.54
C ASP A 327 -14.17 -13.35 -15.60
N THR A 328 -15.44 -13.71 -15.39
CA THR A 328 -16.16 -14.69 -16.23
C THR A 328 -16.51 -14.18 -17.63
N ASP A 329 -16.63 -12.86 -17.81
CA ASP A 329 -16.90 -12.21 -19.10
C ASP A 329 -15.61 -11.78 -19.83
N HIS A 330 -14.44 -12.00 -19.21
CA HIS A 330 -13.12 -11.78 -19.76
C HIS A 330 -12.90 -10.33 -20.25
N ASP A 331 -13.51 -9.37 -19.55
CA ASP A 331 -13.40 -7.93 -19.85
C ASP A 331 -12.22 -7.26 -19.11
N LEU A 332 -11.48 -8.05 -18.31
CA LEU A 332 -10.29 -7.65 -17.54
C LEU A 332 -10.59 -6.66 -16.42
N LEU A 333 -11.86 -6.60 -16.03
CA LEU A 333 -12.39 -5.85 -14.92
C LEU A 333 -13.21 -6.79 -14.04
N ILE A 334 -13.28 -6.48 -12.75
CA ILE A 334 -14.14 -7.21 -11.80
C ILE A 334 -14.99 -6.21 -11.05
N ASP A 335 -16.26 -6.52 -10.88
CA ASP A 335 -17.17 -5.73 -10.05
C ASP A 335 -17.27 -6.25 -8.61
N ALA A 336 -18.15 -5.64 -7.81
CA ALA A 336 -18.34 -6.02 -6.41
C ALA A 336 -18.94 -7.43 -6.26
N ASP A 337 -19.81 -7.86 -7.17
CA ASP A 337 -20.42 -9.19 -7.14
C ASP A 337 -19.41 -10.26 -7.56
N ASP A 338 -18.49 -9.93 -8.48
CA ASP A 338 -17.34 -10.75 -8.83
C ASP A 338 -16.40 -10.93 -7.64
N LEU A 339 -15.98 -9.82 -7.02
CA LEU A 339 -15.08 -9.87 -5.88
C LEU A 339 -15.70 -10.59 -4.68
N ALA A 340 -17.02 -10.50 -4.51
CA ALA A 340 -17.72 -11.22 -3.45
C ALA A 340 -17.61 -12.74 -3.57
N ARG A 341 -17.45 -13.31 -4.78
CA ARG A 341 -17.29 -14.76 -4.95
C ARG A 341 -15.91 -15.28 -4.53
N HIS A 342 -14.94 -14.38 -4.33
CA HIS A 342 -13.61 -14.76 -3.88
C HIS A 342 -13.64 -15.44 -2.50
N ASN A 343 -12.97 -16.59 -2.37
CA ASN A 343 -12.92 -17.43 -1.17
C ASN A 343 -14.31 -17.65 -0.55
N ASP A 344 -15.28 -18.10 -1.35
CA ASP A 344 -16.65 -18.43 -0.92
C ASP A 344 -17.33 -17.33 -0.08
N HIS A 345 -17.20 -16.08 -0.53
CA HIS A 345 -17.71 -14.90 0.18
C HIS A 345 -17.08 -14.72 1.55
N ALA A 346 -15.78 -14.98 1.75
CA ALA A 346 -15.09 -14.80 3.03
C ALA A 346 -15.14 -13.35 3.55
N ILE A 347 -14.98 -12.36 2.67
CA ILE A 347 -14.98 -10.93 3.01
C ILE A 347 -16.41 -10.38 3.05
N SER A 348 -16.71 -9.54 4.05
CA SER A 348 -18.01 -8.88 4.20
C SER A 348 -18.34 -7.94 3.02
N THR A 349 -19.62 -7.84 2.67
CA THR A 349 -20.09 -6.97 1.58
C THR A 349 -19.80 -5.50 1.85
N LYS A 350 -19.96 -5.03 3.10
CA LYS A 350 -19.56 -3.67 3.49
C LYS A 350 -18.08 -3.40 3.21
N MET A 351 -17.20 -4.38 3.43
CA MET A 351 -15.77 -4.21 3.15
C MET A 351 -15.48 -4.22 1.64
N ILE A 352 -16.16 -5.06 0.88
CA ILE A 352 -16.07 -5.07 -0.58
C ILE A 352 -16.45 -3.70 -1.14
N ASP A 353 -17.58 -3.12 -0.71
CA ASP A 353 -18.00 -1.76 -1.11
C ASP A 353 -16.91 -0.70 -0.84
N ARG A 354 -16.15 -0.86 0.25
CA ARG A 354 -15.05 0.06 0.58
C ARG A 354 -13.89 -0.03 -0.40
N ILE A 355 -13.61 -1.18 -0.99
CA ILE A 355 -12.59 -1.33 -2.04
C ILE A 355 -12.98 -0.50 -3.27
N PHE A 356 -14.26 -0.52 -3.66
CA PHE A 356 -14.78 0.25 -4.80
C PHE A 356 -15.01 1.74 -4.50
N SER A 357 -14.92 2.16 -3.23
CA SER A 357 -15.17 3.53 -2.81
C SER A 357 -14.07 4.54 -3.17
N GLY A 358 -12.92 4.08 -3.68
CA GLY A 358 -11.74 4.91 -3.93
C GLY A 358 -10.81 5.08 -2.73
N ALA A 359 -11.01 4.31 -1.64
CA ALA A 359 -10.12 4.32 -0.48
C ALA A 359 -8.69 3.85 -0.81
N VAL A 360 -8.61 2.85 -1.70
CA VAL A 360 -7.37 2.13 -2.05
C VAL A 360 -7.03 2.19 -3.54
N THR A 361 -7.93 2.72 -4.39
CA THR A 361 -7.71 2.83 -5.84
C THR A 361 -7.31 4.25 -6.23
N GLN A 362 -6.48 4.38 -7.27
CA GLN A 362 -6.03 5.70 -7.74
C GLN A 362 -7.06 6.35 -8.67
N GLY A 363 -7.35 7.63 -8.42
CA GLY A 363 -8.24 8.42 -9.26
C GLY A 363 -9.73 8.23 -8.95
N ARG A 364 -10.60 8.57 -9.91
CA ARG A 364 -12.07 8.55 -9.74
C ARG A 364 -12.77 7.53 -10.66
N LYS A 365 -12.01 6.67 -11.34
CA LYS A 365 -12.53 5.74 -12.34
C LYS A 365 -13.40 4.67 -11.69
N VAL A 366 -12.84 3.98 -10.69
CA VAL A 366 -13.52 2.91 -9.94
C VAL A 366 -14.81 3.39 -9.29
N GLN A 367 -14.79 4.56 -8.65
CA GLN A 367 -15.97 5.18 -8.02
C GLN A 367 -17.13 5.44 -9.00
N LYS A 368 -16.83 5.63 -10.29
CA LYS A 368 -17.83 5.91 -11.33
C LYS A 368 -18.30 4.65 -12.03
N GLU A 369 -17.39 3.71 -12.26
CA GLU A 369 -17.64 2.53 -13.08
C GLU A 369 -18.04 1.31 -12.24
N GLY A 370 -17.78 1.31 -10.93
CA GLY A 370 -18.09 0.17 -10.05
C GLY A 370 -17.24 -1.07 -10.34
N LYS A 371 -16.17 -0.93 -11.10
CA LYS A 371 -15.28 -2.00 -11.55
C LYS A 371 -13.82 -1.65 -11.23
N ILE A 372 -13.04 -2.66 -10.81
CA ILE A 372 -11.60 -2.54 -10.59
C ILE A 372 -10.82 -3.32 -11.64
N SER A 373 -9.60 -2.89 -11.93
CA SER A 373 -8.74 -3.54 -12.92
C SER A 373 -7.97 -4.73 -12.35
N TYR A 374 -7.36 -5.55 -13.23
CA TYR A 374 -6.39 -6.56 -12.82
C TYR A 374 -5.28 -6.00 -11.89
N ALA A 375 -4.78 -4.79 -12.18
CA ALA A 375 -3.74 -4.17 -11.35
C ALA A 375 -4.25 -3.89 -9.93
N ASP A 376 -5.47 -3.38 -9.78
CA ASP A 376 -6.09 -3.16 -8.47
C ASP A 376 -6.34 -4.49 -7.74
N PHE A 377 -6.74 -5.54 -8.47
CA PHE A 377 -6.94 -6.87 -7.91
C PHE A 377 -5.64 -7.47 -7.35
N VAL A 378 -4.49 -7.25 -8.00
CA VAL A 378 -3.19 -7.69 -7.46
C VAL A 378 -2.94 -7.09 -6.07
N TRP A 379 -3.25 -5.81 -5.87
CA TRP A 379 -3.12 -5.16 -4.56
C TRP A 379 -4.10 -5.73 -3.54
N PHE A 380 -5.35 -5.97 -3.96
CA PHE A 380 -6.35 -6.61 -3.12
C PHE A 380 -5.88 -7.98 -2.63
N LEU A 381 -5.50 -8.87 -3.55
CA LEU A 381 -5.18 -10.26 -3.21
C LEU A 381 -3.96 -10.35 -2.29
N ILE A 382 -2.88 -9.62 -2.61
CA ILE A 382 -1.69 -9.58 -1.75
C ILE A 382 -2.02 -9.02 -0.36
N SER A 383 -2.90 -8.01 -0.29
CA SER A 383 -3.31 -7.41 1.00
C SER A 383 -4.22 -8.35 1.80
N GLU A 384 -5.08 -9.12 1.13
CA GLU A 384 -6.00 -10.05 1.78
C GLU A 384 -5.27 -11.25 2.39
N GLU A 385 -4.30 -11.81 1.66
CA GLU A 385 -3.57 -13.00 2.09
C GLU A 385 -2.51 -12.72 3.15
N ASP A 386 -1.81 -11.58 3.10
CA ASP A 386 -0.87 -11.17 4.15
C ASP A 386 -1.22 -9.82 4.78
N LYS A 387 -2.11 -9.89 5.78
CA LYS A 387 -2.54 -8.76 6.61
C LYS A 387 -1.53 -8.29 7.66
N LYS A 388 -0.34 -8.90 7.73
CA LYS A 388 0.73 -8.49 8.66
C LYS A 388 1.66 -7.46 8.04
N THR A 389 1.75 -7.41 6.71
CA THR A 389 2.64 -6.47 6.03
C THR A 389 2.25 -5.01 6.29
N PRO A 390 3.22 -4.08 6.41
CA PRO A 390 2.90 -2.66 6.59
C PRO A 390 2.03 -2.04 5.48
N THR A 391 2.13 -2.55 4.24
CA THR A 391 1.30 -2.11 3.12
C THR A 391 -0.13 -2.62 3.26
N SER A 392 -0.33 -3.89 3.61
CA SER A 392 -1.69 -4.43 3.82
C SER A 392 -2.39 -3.74 5.00
N ILE A 393 -1.66 -3.47 6.10
CA ILE A 393 -2.22 -2.72 7.23
C ILE A 393 -2.69 -1.33 6.80
N GLU A 394 -1.96 -0.65 5.92
CA GLU A 394 -2.39 0.64 5.33
C GLU A 394 -3.60 0.48 4.41
N TYR A 395 -3.63 -0.58 3.60
CA TYR A 395 -4.73 -0.90 2.69
C TYR A 395 -6.05 -1.05 3.46
N TRP A 396 -6.07 -1.95 4.45
CA TRP A 396 -7.28 -2.22 5.22
C TRP A 396 -7.66 -1.07 6.15
N PHE A 397 -6.68 -0.37 6.72
CA PHE A 397 -6.98 0.83 7.51
C PHE A 397 -7.69 1.90 6.67
N ARG A 398 -7.26 2.17 5.43
CA ARG A 398 -7.94 3.11 4.52
C ARG A 398 -9.36 2.67 4.20
N CYS A 399 -9.61 1.37 4.08
CA CYS A 399 -10.95 0.85 3.87
C CYS A 399 -11.83 1.00 5.11
N MET A 400 -11.30 0.77 6.30
CA MET A 400 -12.04 0.86 7.56
C MET A 400 -12.29 2.29 8.04
N ASP A 401 -11.37 3.21 7.74
CA ASP A 401 -11.51 4.65 8.02
C ASP A 401 -12.53 5.24 7.04
N LEU A 402 -13.79 5.32 7.48
CA LEU A 402 -14.93 5.71 6.65
C LEU A 402 -14.93 7.21 6.38
N ASP A 403 -14.55 8.01 7.37
CA ASP A 403 -14.53 9.47 7.28
C ASP A 403 -13.15 10.04 6.90
N GLY A 404 -12.09 9.23 6.95
CA GLY A 404 -10.75 9.60 6.55
C GLY A 404 -10.02 10.49 7.57
N ASP A 405 -10.45 10.50 8.84
CA ASP A 405 -9.86 11.32 9.90
C ASP A 405 -8.53 10.76 10.45
N GLY A 406 -8.16 9.54 10.04
CA GLY A 406 -6.94 8.86 10.45
C GLY A 406 -7.05 8.09 11.77
N ALA A 407 -8.26 7.84 12.29
CA ALA A 407 -8.51 7.04 13.48
C ALA A 407 -9.81 6.22 13.36
N LEU A 408 -9.75 4.92 13.67
CA LEU A 408 -10.94 4.10 13.77
C LEU A 408 -11.69 4.40 15.06
N SER A 409 -12.88 4.96 14.89
CA SER A 409 -13.85 5.25 15.93
C SER A 409 -14.68 4.01 16.28
N MET A 410 -15.34 4.02 17.44
CA MET A 410 -16.25 2.93 17.83
C MET A 410 -17.40 2.74 16.83
N PHE A 411 -17.86 3.83 16.19
CA PHE A 411 -18.91 3.78 15.19
C PHE A 411 -18.48 2.96 13.96
N GLU A 412 -17.26 3.18 13.46
CA GLU A 412 -16.75 2.46 12.29
C GLU A 412 -16.52 0.99 12.60
N LEU A 413 -15.98 0.68 13.79
CA LEU A 413 -15.80 -0.70 14.24
C LEU A 413 -17.15 -1.42 14.37
N GLU A 414 -18.16 -0.77 14.98
CA GLU A 414 -19.51 -1.32 15.10
C GLU A 414 -20.16 -1.51 13.71
N TYR A 415 -19.94 -0.57 12.79
CA TYR A 415 -20.47 -0.66 11.43
C TYR A 415 -20.02 -1.93 10.72
N PHE A 416 -18.73 -2.30 10.76
CA PHE A 416 -18.28 -3.54 10.14
C PHE A 416 -18.71 -4.77 10.96
N TYR A 417 -18.61 -4.70 12.29
CA TYR A 417 -18.93 -5.83 13.17
C TYR A 417 -20.41 -6.24 13.09
N GLU A 418 -21.34 -5.31 12.88
CA GLU A 418 -22.76 -5.59 12.68
C GLU A 418 -23.02 -6.61 11.56
N GLU A 419 -22.27 -6.54 10.46
CA GLU A 419 -22.39 -7.52 9.39
C GLU A 419 -21.77 -8.87 9.78
N GLN A 420 -20.62 -8.86 10.46
CA GLN A 420 -20.00 -10.08 10.97
C GLN A 420 -20.92 -10.84 11.92
N CYS A 421 -21.63 -10.16 12.83
CA CYS A 421 -22.63 -10.80 13.69
C CYS A 421 -23.72 -11.50 12.87
N ARG A 422 -24.30 -10.82 11.87
CA ARG A 422 -25.33 -11.41 10.99
C ARG A 422 -24.82 -12.63 10.22
N ARG A 423 -23.55 -12.61 9.79
CA ARG A 423 -22.92 -13.72 9.07
C ARG A 423 -22.66 -14.91 10.00
N LEU A 424 -22.17 -14.68 11.22
CA LEU A 424 -22.00 -15.72 12.26
C LEU A 424 -23.35 -16.35 12.64
N ASP A 425 -24.39 -15.54 12.84
CA ASP A 425 -25.75 -16.00 13.14
C ASP A 425 -26.29 -16.92 12.02
N SER A 426 -26.00 -16.59 10.76
CA SER A 426 -26.39 -17.39 9.59
C SER A 426 -25.69 -18.76 9.56
N MET A 427 -24.54 -18.89 10.22
CA MET A 427 -23.81 -20.15 10.42
C MET A 427 -24.18 -20.84 11.74
N ALA A 428 -25.18 -20.34 12.47
CA ALA A 428 -25.58 -20.79 13.80
C ALA A 428 -24.46 -20.73 14.86
N ILE A 429 -23.55 -19.75 14.73
CA ILE A 429 -22.50 -19.45 15.70
C ILE A 429 -22.92 -18.19 16.45
N GLU A 430 -22.99 -18.27 17.79
CA GLU A 430 -23.32 -17.11 18.62
C GLU A 430 -22.17 -16.09 18.58
N ALA A 431 -22.43 -14.92 18.02
CA ALA A 431 -21.46 -13.84 17.97
C ALA A 431 -21.29 -13.18 19.34
N LEU A 432 -20.05 -12.80 19.66
CA LEU A 432 -19.74 -12.06 20.88
C LEU A 432 -20.41 -10.67 20.82
N PRO A 433 -20.99 -10.15 21.91
CA PRO A 433 -21.52 -8.78 21.91
C PRO A 433 -20.43 -7.76 21.56
N PHE A 434 -20.79 -6.72 20.80
CA PHE A 434 -19.83 -5.71 20.32
C PHE A 434 -18.99 -5.08 21.45
N GLN A 435 -19.57 -4.82 22.62
CA GLN A 435 -18.84 -4.23 23.75
C GLN A 435 -17.71 -5.15 24.26
N ASP A 436 -17.95 -6.46 24.28
CA ASP A 436 -16.95 -7.44 24.72
C ASP A 436 -15.87 -7.63 23.65
N CYS A 437 -16.27 -7.69 22.37
CA CYS A 437 -15.33 -7.71 21.23
C CYS A 437 -14.45 -6.46 21.24
N LEU A 438 -15.03 -5.27 21.42
CA LEU A 438 -14.31 -4.01 21.48
C LEU A 438 -13.29 -3.99 22.63
N CYS A 439 -13.64 -4.52 23.82
CA CYS A 439 -12.68 -4.65 24.92
C CYS A 439 -11.49 -5.55 24.53
N GLN A 440 -11.75 -6.71 23.92
CA GLN A 440 -10.70 -7.61 23.43
C GLN A 440 -9.81 -6.92 22.39
N MET A 441 -10.39 -6.20 21.43
CA MET A 441 -9.65 -5.50 20.39
C MET A 441 -8.82 -4.34 20.96
N LEU A 442 -9.33 -3.60 21.94
CA LEU A 442 -8.58 -2.55 22.62
C LEU A 442 -7.42 -3.11 23.45
N ASP A 443 -7.60 -4.25 24.11
CA ASP A 443 -6.55 -4.95 24.84
C ASP A 443 -5.47 -5.53 23.92
N LEU A 444 -5.86 -5.96 22.72
CA LEU A 444 -4.95 -6.47 21.69
C LEU A 444 -4.13 -5.33 21.06
N VAL A 445 -4.80 -4.24 20.64
CA VAL A 445 -4.16 -3.12 19.94
C VAL A 445 -3.40 -2.20 20.88
N LYS A 446 -3.91 -1.99 22.11
CA LYS A 446 -3.40 -1.05 23.11
C LYS A 446 -3.15 0.35 22.52
N PRO A 447 -4.22 1.02 22.03
CA PRO A 447 -4.06 2.31 21.38
C PRO A 447 -3.46 3.35 22.31
N ARG A 448 -2.63 4.24 21.76
CA ARG A 448 -1.99 5.30 22.56
C ARG A 448 -3.00 6.30 23.14
N THR A 449 -4.09 6.52 22.43
CA THR A 449 -5.18 7.42 22.85
C THR A 449 -6.43 6.58 23.04
N GLU A 450 -7.07 6.71 24.21
CA GLU A 450 -8.29 5.97 24.52
C GLU A 450 -9.40 6.26 23.51
N GLY A 451 -10.10 5.20 23.07
CA GLY A 451 -11.24 5.28 22.15
C GLY A 451 -10.89 5.65 20.70
N LYS A 452 -9.60 5.67 20.33
CA LYS A 452 -9.14 5.94 18.95
C LYS A 452 -8.03 4.99 18.55
N ILE A 453 -8.29 4.11 17.58
CA ILE A 453 -7.27 3.22 17.03
C ILE A 453 -6.66 3.87 15.78
N THR A 454 -5.37 4.21 15.83
CA THR A 454 -4.68 4.79 14.67
C THR A 454 -3.93 3.74 13.86
N LEU A 455 -3.59 4.07 12.61
CA LEU A 455 -2.72 3.23 11.77
C LEU A 455 -1.39 2.88 12.46
N GLN A 456 -0.84 3.82 13.24
CA GLN A 456 0.41 3.58 13.96
C GLN A 456 0.24 2.57 15.10
N ASP A 457 -0.94 2.52 15.72
CA ASP A 457 -1.23 1.56 16.79
C ASP A 457 -1.32 0.14 16.20
N LEU A 458 -2.03 -0.04 15.08
CA LEU A 458 -2.13 -1.33 14.37
C LEU A 458 -0.78 -1.86 13.90
N LYS A 459 0.08 -0.98 13.37
CA LYS A 459 1.45 -1.38 12.98
C LYS A 459 2.33 -1.75 14.17
N ARG A 460 2.01 -1.27 15.39
CA ARG A 460 2.81 -1.54 16.59
C ARG A 460 2.36 -2.80 17.31
N CYS A 461 1.08 -3.17 17.23
CA CYS A 461 0.56 -4.32 17.97
C CYS A 461 0.97 -5.68 17.37
N GLU A 462 1.49 -5.71 16.14
CA GLU A 462 1.92 -6.92 15.42
C GLU A 462 0.82 -7.99 15.22
N LEU A 463 -0.42 -7.66 15.58
CA LEU A 463 -1.61 -8.52 15.53
C LEU A 463 -2.74 -7.87 14.72
N ALA A 464 -2.40 -6.93 13.83
CA ALA A 464 -3.38 -6.21 13.00
C ALA A 464 -4.23 -7.15 12.14
N ASN A 465 -3.65 -8.26 11.66
CA ASN A 465 -4.36 -9.30 10.92
C ASN A 465 -5.56 -9.86 11.71
N VAL A 466 -5.38 -10.14 13.01
CA VAL A 466 -6.47 -10.65 13.88
C VAL A 466 -7.58 -9.60 14.03
N VAL A 467 -7.20 -8.34 14.18
CA VAL A 467 -8.17 -7.22 14.25
C VAL A 467 -8.99 -7.16 12.98
N PHE A 468 -8.33 -7.13 11.82
CA PHE A 468 -8.98 -7.05 10.52
C PHE A 468 -9.91 -8.24 10.26
N ASP A 469 -9.43 -9.47 10.48
CA ASP A 469 -10.23 -10.66 10.26
C ASP A 469 -11.49 -10.66 11.16
N THR A 470 -11.37 -10.23 12.43
CA THR A 470 -12.51 -10.08 13.35
C THR A 470 -13.61 -9.18 12.80
N PHE A 471 -13.25 -8.10 12.11
CA PHE A 471 -14.22 -7.11 11.64
C PHE A 471 -14.80 -7.39 10.25
N PHE A 472 -14.14 -8.16 9.38
CA PHE A 472 -14.65 -8.35 8.01
C PHE A 472 -14.32 -9.66 7.30
N ASN A 473 -13.46 -10.54 7.82
CA ASN A 473 -13.19 -11.85 7.18
C ASN A 473 -13.67 -12.99 8.10
N ILE A 474 -14.75 -13.66 7.69
CA ILE A 474 -15.39 -14.70 8.52
C ILE A 474 -14.55 -15.97 8.63
N GLU A 475 -13.90 -16.38 7.54
CA GLU A 475 -13.19 -17.65 7.47
C GLU A 475 -11.92 -17.58 8.32
N LYS A 476 -11.10 -16.56 8.08
CA LYS A 476 -9.86 -16.33 8.84
C LYS A 476 -10.16 -16.03 10.31
N TYR A 477 -11.27 -15.36 10.63
CA TYR A 477 -11.73 -15.19 12.01
C TYR A 477 -12.00 -16.52 12.71
N LEU A 478 -12.76 -17.43 12.08
CA LEU A 478 -13.06 -18.75 12.65
C LEU A 478 -11.80 -19.59 12.83
N ASP A 479 -10.86 -19.50 11.89
CA ASP A 479 -9.55 -20.14 12.00
C ASP A 479 -8.74 -19.66 13.21
N HIS A 480 -8.73 -18.35 13.47
CA HIS A 480 -8.04 -17.80 14.64
C HIS A 480 -8.67 -18.27 15.95
N GLU A 481 -10.00 -18.31 16.02
CA GLU A 481 -10.73 -18.80 17.20
C GLU A 481 -10.41 -20.28 17.47
N GLN A 482 -10.38 -21.11 16.43
CA GLN A 482 -10.00 -22.52 16.55
C GLN A 482 -8.51 -22.68 16.95
N LYS A 483 -7.61 -21.93 16.32
CA LYS A 483 -6.18 -21.95 16.63
C LYS A 483 -5.92 -21.51 18.06
N GLN A 484 -6.58 -20.46 18.57
CA GLN A 484 -6.44 -20.04 19.97
C GLN A 484 -6.87 -21.15 20.95
N GLN A 485 -7.94 -21.89 20.66
CA GLN A 485 -8.36 -23.03 21.49
C GLN A 485 -7.34 -24.18 21.48
N ILE A 486 -6.60 -24.36 20.37
CA ILE A 486 -5.61 -25.43 20.19
C ILE A 486 -4.22 -25.01 20.72
N SER A 487 -3.80 -23.76 20.55
CA SER A 487 -2.53 -23.21 21.04
C SER A 487 -2.49 -23.15 22.56
N LEU A 488 -3.63 -22.94 23.23
CA LEU A 488 -3.76 -23.16 24.68
C LEU A 488 -3.42 -24.60 25.12
N ARG A 489 -3.25 -25.55 24.18
CA ARG A 489 -2.92 -26.96 24.43
C ARG A 489 -1.54 -27.40 23.92
N ARG A 490 -0.78 -26.58 23.18
CA ARG A 490 0.54 -26.97 22.66
C ARG A 490 1.44 -25.78 22.32
N ASP A 491 2.44 -25.54 23.16
CA ASP A 491 3.62 -24.73 22.82
C ASP A 491 4.61 -25.62 22.05
N GLY A 492 4.92 -25.25 20.79
CA GLY A 492 5.79 -26.02 19.91
C GLY A 492 6.49 -25.14 18.88
N ASP A 493 7.62 -24.60 19.30
CA ASP A 493 8.58 -23.78 18.56
C ASP A 493 9.00 -24.43 17.21
N SER A 494 8.75 -23.74 16.09
CA SER A 494 9.21 -24.15 14.76
C SER A 494 10.29 -23.18 14.28
N GLY A 495 11.54 -23.46 14.68
CA GLY A 495 12.74 -22.65 14.38
C GLY A 495 13.27 -22.78 12.95
N GLY A 496 12.42 -22.53 11.96
CA GLY A 496 12.82 -22.23 10.58
C GLY A 496 12.64 -20.74 10.27
N PRO A 497 13.21 -20.19 9.18
CA PRO A 497 12.77 -18.90 8.67
C PRO A 497 11.27 -19.02 8.35
N GLU A 498 10.43 -18.31 9.09
CA GLU A 498 9.00 -18.30 8.79
C GLU A 498 8.80 -17.62 7.43
N LEU A 499 8.41 -18.40 6.43
CA LEU A 499 7.88 -17.86 5.17
C LEU A 499 6.73 -16.90 5.48
N SER A 500 6.62 -15.83 4.69
CA SER A 500 5.48 -14.91 4.80
C SER A 500 4.16 -15.65 4.55
N ASP A 501 3.05 -15.10 5.06
CA ASP A 501 1.74 -15.73 4.87
C ASP A 501 1.38 -15.76 3.36
N TRP A 502 1.79 -14.72 2.61
CA TRP A 502 1.69 -14.70 1.14
C TRP A 502 2.47 -15.83 0.46
N GLU A 503 3.73 -16.06 0.85
CA GLU A 503 4.58 -17.10 0.24
C GLU A 503 4.03 -18.49 0.50
N LYS A 504 3.51 -18.74 1.72
CA LYS A 504 2.85 -20.02 2.04
C LYS A 504 1.60 -20.23 1.19
N TYR A 505 0.72 -19.22 1.14
CA TYR A 505 -0.50 -19.26 0.33
C TYR A 505 -0.19 -19.51 -1.14
N ALA A 506 0.75 -18.75 -1.72
CA ALA A 506 1.08 -18.87 -3.13
C ALA A 506 1.71 -20.24 -3.46
N ALA A 507 2.53 -20.80 -2.57
CA ALA A 507 3.07 -22.15 -2.77
C ALA A 507 1.96 -23.22 -2.72
N GLU A 508 1.09 -23.16 -1.71
CA GLU A 508 -0.02 -24.11 -1.54
C GLU A 508 -1.02 -24.06 -2.70
N GLU A 509 -1.44 -22.86 -3.12
CA GLU A 509 -2.38 -22.69 -4.24
C GLU A 509 -1.74 -23.09 -5.57
N TYR A 510 -0.46 -22.82 -5.77
CA TYR A 510 0.23 -23.25 -6.98
C TYR A 510 0.28 -24.78 -7.07
N ASP A 511 0.59 -25.46 -5.97
CA ASP A 511 0.60 -26.93 -5.91
C ASP A 511 -0.80 -27.52 -6.22
N ILE A 512 -1.86 -26.89 -5.74
CA ILE A 512 -3.25 -27.28 -6.04
C ILE A 512 -3.54 -27.10 -7.54
N LEU A 513 -3.25 -25.94 -8.11
CA LEU A 513 -3.50 -25.65 -9.52
C LEU A 513 -2.77 -26.63 -10.45
N VAL A 514 -1.51 -26.95 -10.14
CA VAL A 514 -0.71 -27.94 -10.90
C VAL A 514 -1.30 -29.35 -10.75
N ALA A 515 -1.77 -29.72 -9.56
CA ALA A 515 -2.40 -31.01 -9.33
C ALA A 515 -3.74 -31.15 -10.09
N GLU A 516 -4.55 -30.10 -10.14
CA GLU A 516 -5.80 -30.05 -10.89
C GLU A 516 -5.57 -30.18 -12.41
N GLU A 517 -4.56 -29.49 -12.94
CA GLU A 517 -4.17 -29.62 -14.35
C GLU A 517 -3.73 -31.05 -14.69
N THR A 518 -3.01 -31.71 -13.77
CA THR A 518 -2.54 -33.10 -13.95
C THR A 518 -3.66 -34.14 -13.81
N ALA A 519 -4.66 -33.90 -12.94
CA ALA A 519 -5.83 -34.76 -12.79
C ALA A 519 -6.87 -34.59 -13.92
N GLY A 520 -6.81 -33.49 -14.67
CA GLY A 520 -7.68 -33.18 -15.79
C GLY A 520 -7.47 -33.97 -17.08
N GLU A 521 -6.46 -34.85 -17.18
CA GLU A 521 -6.32 -35.79 -18.31
C GLU A 521 -7.05 -37.13 -18.02
N PRO A 522 -8.18 -37.43 -18.69
CA PRO A 522 -8.74 -38.78 -18.69
C PRO A 522 -7.76 -39.72 -19.39
N TRP A 523 -7.39 -40.78 -18.67
CA TRP A 523 -6.70 -41.94 -19.21
C TRP A 523 -7.56 -42.61 -20.30
N GLU A 524 -7.42 -42.17 -21.54
CA GLU A 524 -7.72 -42.96 -22.74
C GLU A 524 -6.47 -43.05 -23.62
N ASP A 525 -5.66 -44.09 -23.42
CA ASP A 525 -5.67 -45.27 -24.28
C ASP A 525 -4.38 -46.07 -24.07
N GLY A 526 -4.53 -47.38 -23.97
CA GLY A 526 -3.43 -48.29 -23.72
C GLY A 526 -2.58 -48.50 -24.96
N PHE A 527 -1.27 -48.30 -24.85
CA PHE A 527 -0.29 -49.07 -25.62
C PHE A 527 0.99 -49.24 -24.80
N GLU A 528 1.24 -50.47 -24.35
CA GLU A 528 2.54 -50.91 -23.85
C GLU A 528 3.59 -50.70 -24.95
N ALA A 529 4.65 -49.97 -24.63
CA ALA A 529 5.94 -50.11 -25.27
C ALA A 529 7.02 -50.06 -24.19
N GLU A 530 7.54 -51.24 -23.84
CA GLU A 530 8.67 -51.43 -22.94
C GLU A 530 9.87 -50.55 -23.36
N LEU A 531 10.36 -49.69 -22.47
CA LEU A 531 11.69 -49.09 -22.58
C LEU A 531 12.41 -49.07 -21.22
N SER A 532 13.74 -49.23 -21.32
CA SER A 532 14.72 -49.77 -20.38
C SER A 532 15.00 -48.94 -19.10
N PRO A 533 15.48 -49.54 -17.97
CA PRO A 533 15.52 -48.93 -16.63
C PRO A 533 16.57 -47.83 -16.36
N VAL A 534 17.09 -47.11 -17.35
CA VAL A 534 18.19 -46.14 -17.14
C VAL A 534 17.76 -44.67 -17.32
N GLU A 535 16.54 -44.39 -17.77
CA GLU A 535 16.03 -43.01 -17.95
C GLU A 535 15.27 -42.44 -16.74
N GLN A 536 14.97 -43.24 -15.71
CA GLN A 536 14.15 -42.82 -14.55
C GLN A 536 14.82 -41.85 -13.56
N LYS A 537 16.10 -41.52 -13.72
CA LYS A 537 16.80 -40.59 -12.81
C LYS A 537 17.18 -39.23 -13.40
N LEU A 538 16.90 -38.99 -14.69
CA LEU A 538 17.15 -37.69 -15.34
C LEU A 538 15.88 -37.07 -15.94
N SER A 539 14.76 -37.78 -15.95
CA SER A 539 13.44 -37.29 -16.39
C SER A 539 12.65 -36.56 -15.29
N ALA A 540 12.95 -36.76 -14.02
CA ALA A 540 12.25 -36.11 -12.89
C ALA A 540 12.49 -34.59 -12.76
N LEU A 541 13.40 -34.02 -13.56
CA LEU A 541 13.68 -32.57 -13.62
C LEU A 541 13.29 -31.94 -14.97
N ARG A 542 12.56 -32.68 -15.81
CA ARG A 542 12.03 -32.18 -17.08
C ARG A 542 10.56 -32.52 -17.16
N SER A 543 9.75 -31.83 -16.35
CA SER A 543 8.29 -31.84 -16.54
C SER A 543 7.87 -30.89 -17.66
N PRO A 544 6.73 -31.15 -18.31
CA PRO A 544 6.47 -30.84 -19.71
C PRO A 544 5.60 -29.58 -19.88
N LEU A 545 6.15 -28.40 -19.61
CA LEU A 545 5.41 -27.13 -19.78
C LEU A 545 5.40 -26.58 -21.22
N ALA A 546 6.03 -27.27 -22.17
CA ALA A 546 6.23 -26.74 -23.52
C ALA A 546 5.48 -27.47 -24.64
N GLN A 547 4.65 -28.47 -24.35
CA GLN A 547 3.91 -29.17 -25.39
C GLN A 547 2.53 -29.66 -24.93
N ARG A 548 1.50 -28.80 -25.03
CA ARG A 548 0.24 -29.08 -25.75
C ARG A 548 -0.72 -27.87 -25.75
N PRO A 549 -1.54 -27.70 -26.80
CA PRO A 549 -2.42 -26.55 -26.97
C PRO A 549 -3.79 -26.82 -26.37
N PHE A 550 -4.21 -26.04 -25.38
CA PHE A 550 -5.57 -26.12 -24.83
C PHE A 550 -6.30 -24.78 -24.83
N PHE A 551 -6.19 -24.00 -25.91
CA PHE A 551 -7.12 -22.88 -26.13
C PHE A 551 -7.44 -22.74 -27.62
N GLU A 552 -8.66 -23.13 -28.00
CA GLU A 552 -9.25 -22.80 -29.29
C GLU A 552 -9.80 -21.37 -29.18
N ALA A 553 -9.11 -20.40 -29.80
CA ALA A 553 -9.47 -18.99 -29.77
C ALA A 553 -10.73 -18.68 -30.62
N PRO A 554 -11.64 -17.80 -30.19
CA PRO A 554 -12.56 -17.15 -31.13
C PRO A 554 -11.77 -16.17 -32.02
N SER A 555 -12.11 -16.14 -33.31
CA SER A 555 -11.45 -15.32 -34.34
C SER A 555 -11.48 -13.80 -34.04
N PRO A 556 -10.49 -13.04 -34.55
CA PRO A 556 -10.31 -11.63 -34.19
C PRO A 556 -11.30 -10.75 -34.95
N LEU A 557 -12.11 -9.99 -34.21
CA LEU A 557 -12.81 -8.84 -34.76
C LEU A 557 -12.34 -7.58 -34.04
N GLY A 558 -11.66 -6.71 -34.80
CA GLY A 558 -11.50 -5.29 -34.49
C GLY A 558 -10.28 -4.94 -33.66
N ALA A 559 -9.23 -4.48 -34.33
CA ALA A 559 -8.22 -3.64 -33.71
C ALA A 559 -8.90 -2.37 -33.17
N VAL A 560 -8.87 -2.19 -31.85
CA VAL A 560 -9.22 -0.94 -31.18
C VAL A 560 -7.98 -0.48 -30.44
N ASP A 561 -7.42 0.65 -30.88
CA ASP A 561 -6.38 1.39 -30.17
C ASP A 561 -6.84 1.67 -28.74
N LEU A 562 -6.05 1.23 -27.75
CA LEU A 562 -6.16 1.67 -26.36
C LEU A 562 -4.90 2.45 -25.99
N TYR A 563 -5.10 3.45 -25.12
CA TYR A 563 -4.13 4.37 -24.50
C TYR A 563 -3.90 5.72 -25.20
N GLU A 564 -4.98 6.51 -25.35
CA GLU A 564 -4.88 7.98 -25.31
C GLU A 564 -5.22 8.46 -23.89
N TYR A 565 -4.18 8.77 -23.10
CA TYR A 565 -4.32 9.62 -21.92
C TYR A 565 -4.24 11.07 -22.41
N THR A 566 -5.37 11.75 -22.52
CA THR A 566 -5.39 13.18 -22.80
C THR A 566 -4.83 13.92 -21.59
N CYS A 567 -3.62 14.46 -21.74
CA CYS A 567 -3.06 15.45 -20.84
C CYS A 567 -3.98 16.67 -20.89
N GLY A 568 -4.64 17.01 -19.77
CA GLY A 568 -5.38 18.26 -19.66
C GLY A 568 -4.40 19.43 -19.62
N ASP A 569 -4.28 20.14 -20.74
CA ASP A 569 -3.71 21.48 -20.78
C ASP A 569 -4.62 22.41 -19.95
N GLU A 570 -4.11 22.91 -18.82
CA GLU A 570 -4.68 24.08 -18.17
C GLU A 570 -4.26 25.32 -18.96
N ASP A 571 -5.25 25.95 -19.60
CA ASP A 571 -5.14 27.27 -20.21
C ASP A 571 -4.72 28.31 -19.17
N LEU A 572 -3.43 28.66 -19.19
CA LEU A 572 -2.91 29.92 -18.67
C LEU A 572 -3.10 31.00 -19.74
N GLU A 573 -4.20 31.76 -19.68
CA GLU A 573 -4.25 33.05 -20.37
C GLU A 573 -3.49 34.13 -19.57
N PRO A 574 -2.65 34.94 -20.23
CA PRO A 574 -2.09 36.14 -19.62
C PRO A 574 -3.01 37.36 -19.86
N LEU A 575 -3.44 37.97 -18.75
CA LEU A 575 -4.13 39.26 -18.60
C LEU A 575 -5.58 39.40 -19.10
#